data_AF-A0A2D8LXQ2-F1
#
_entry.id   AF-A0A2D8LXQ2-F1
#
_cell.length_a   1.000
_cell.length_b   1.000
_cell.length_c   1.000
_cell.angle_alpha   90.00
_cell.angle_beta   90.00
_cell.angle_gamma   90.00
#
_symmetry.space_group_name_H-M   'P 1'
#
loop_
_entity.id
_entity.type
_entity.pdbx_description
1 polymer ?
#
loop_
_entity_poly.entity_id
_entity_poly.type
_entity_poly.pdbx_seq_one_letter_code
_entity_poly.pdbx_strand_id
1 'polypeptide(L)'
;MLKIMKVPFTTELPDKYNRLIQVGSLEEMFSAVESAGSDVNLIVWRRGALEGDFNTLAECLSDSSSEDKSISYPELYLKSTDIIQPEDLSLRSDFSAACAAIYKDIKDLAELRPGDVEMHTLRSVGHHGYEEADIHDFHSDQDYWRFMACYSGLGTEWIKNEDSIKDDTRDGFYYAAEDAAHYHFQEGDVWLQSGEGLTGRAPFLHRAPDITFNEGDKPQKRLMYVADLAMS
;
A
#
# COMPACT_ATOMS: atom_id res chain seq x y z
N MET A 1 33.69 1.99 -4.20
CA MET A 1 32.58 2.44 -5.06
C MET A 1 31.67 1.22 -5.22
N LEU A 2 30.66 1.09 -4.34
CA LEU A 2 29.69 -0.01 -4.47
C LEU A 2 28.85 0.29 -5.71
N LYS A 3 28.90 -0.61 -6.70
CA LYS A 3 27.87 -0.64 -7.74
C LYS A 3 26.59 -1.03 -7.04
N ILE A 4 25.64 -0.10 -6.94
CA ILE A 4 24.24 -0.47 -6.66
C ILE A 4 23.82 -1.32 -7.86
N MET A 5 23.80 -2.64 -7.70
CA MET A 5 23.24 -3.52 -8.70
C MET A 5 21.74 -3.25 -8.69
N LYS A 6 21.19 -2.76 -9.81
CA LYS A 6 19.75 -2.67 -9.99
C LYS A 6 19.21 -4.10 -9.91
N VAL A 7 18.56 -4.44 -8.80
CA VAL A 7 17.78 -5.68 -8.72
C VAL A 7 16.62 -5.50 -9.68
N PRO A 8 16.48 -6.36 -10.71
CA PRO A 8 15.37 -6.26 -11.64
C PRO A 8 14.07 -6.50 -10.88
N PHE A 9 13.12 -5.56 -11.00
CA PHE A 9 11.79 -5.67 -10.43
C PHE A 9 10.73 -5.86 -11.52
N THR A 10 9.53 -6.30 -11.13
CA THR A 10 8.37 -6.45 -12.01
C THR A 10 7.09 -5.93 -11.34
N THR A 11 6.15 -5.41 -12.14
CA THR A 11 4.78 -5.12 -11.69
C THR A 11 3.80 -6.23 -12.03
N GLU A 12 4.24 -7.25 -12.78
CA GLU A 12 3.45 -8.45 -13.06
C GLU A 12 3.21 -9.25 -11.78
N LEU A 13 2.04 -9.89 -11.67
CA LEU A 13 1.83 -10.87 -10.61
C LEU A 13 2.66 -12.13 -10.89
N PRO A 14 3.18 -12.80 -9.87
CA PRO A 14 3.92 -14.03 -10.06
C PRO A 14 3.05 -15.14 -10.65
N ASP A 15 3.60 -15.83 -11.65
CA ASP A 15 3.08 -17.13 -12.03
C ASP A 15 3.24 -18.09 -10.84
N LYS A 16 2.12 -18.67 -10.40
CA LYS A 16 2.06 -19.72 -9.36
C LYS A 16 2.56 -19.28 -7.98
N TYR A 17 1.88 -18.32 -7.38
CA TYR A 17 2.04 -18.01 -5.95
C TYR A 17 0.77 -18.38 -5.20
N ASN A 18 0.78 -19.53 -4.52
CA ASN A 18 -0.42 -20.09 -3.87
C ASN A 18 -0.92 -19.28 -2.67
N ARG A 19 -0.14 -18.28 -2.23
CA ARG A 19 -0.50 -17.37 -1.14
C ARG A 19 -1.23 -16.11 -1.64
N LEU A 20 -1.42 -15.98 -2.96
CA LEU A 20 -2.08 -14.86 -3.61
C LEU A 20 -3.42 -15.24 -4.21
N ILE A 21 -4.43 -14.41 -3.97
CA ILE A 21 -5.71 -14.45 -4.68
C ILE A 21 -5.87 -13.15 -5.46
N GLN A 22 -6.10 -13.26 -6.77
CA GLN A 22 -6.50 -12.11 -7.58
C GLN A 22 -8.03 -12.06 -7.69
N VAL A 23 -8.60 -10.89 -7.46
CA VAL A 23 -10.04 -10.63 -7.50
C VAL A 23 -10.39 -9.49 -8.46
N GLY A 24 -11.68 -9.38 -8.80
CA GLY A 24 -12.22 -8.40 -9.74
C GLY A 24 -12.91 -7.20 -9.12
N SER A 25 -13.16 -7.20 -7.80
CA SER A 25 -13.78 -6.08 -7.09
C SER A 25 -13.41 -6.05 -5.60
N LEU A 26 -13.84 -4.98 -4.92
CA LEU A 26 -13.68 -4.83 -3.48
C LEU A 26 -14.57 -5.80 -2.68
N GLU A 27 -15.78 -6.09 -3.16
CA GLU A 27 -16.67 -7.09 -2.55
C GLU A 27 -16.08 -8.51 -2.66
N GLU A 28 -15.51 -8.85 -3.82
CA GLU A 28 -14.81 -10.12 -4.01
C GLU A 28 -13.57 -10.21 -3.12
N MET A 29 -12.83 -9.11 -2.93
CA MET A 29 -11.70 -9.03 -2.02
C MET A 29 -12.09 -9.42 -0.60
N PHE A 30 -13.17 -8.83 -0.08
CA PHE A 30 -13.65 -9.12 1.27
C PHE A 30 -14.23 -10.53 1.41
N SER A 31 -14.93 -11.02 0.40
CA SER A 31 -15.40 -12.41 0.35
C SER A 31 -14.23 -13.41 0.33
N ALA A 32 -13.14 -13.04 -0.37
CA ALA A 32 -11.94 -13.86 -0.45
C ALA A 32 -11.21 -13.93 0.90
N VAL A 33 -11.12 -12.84 1.67
CA VAL A 33 -10.49 -12.87 3.02
C VAL A 33 -11.19 -13.87 3.94
N GLU A 34 -12.52 -13.86 3.97
CA GLU A 34 -13.32 -14.71 4.86
C GLU A 34 -13.20 -16.20 4.53
N SER A 35 -12.89 -16.52 3.27
CA SER A 35 -12.74 -17.89 2.77
C SER A 35 -11.28 -18.31 2.56
N ALA A 36 -10.34 -17.37 2.71
CA ALA A 36 -8.92 -17.59 2.49
C ALA A 36 -8.35 -18.54 3.55
N GLY A 37 -7.77 -19.65 3.09
CA GLY A 37 -7.00 -20.56 3.95
C GLY A 37 -5.80 -19.87 4.59
N SER A 38 -5.21 -20.51 5.60
CA SER A 38 -4.07 -20.01 6.38
C SER A 38 -2.86 -19.61 5.54
N ASP A 39 -2.69 -20.20 4.35
CA ASP A 39 -1.54 -19.94 3.51
C ASP A 39 -1.63 -18.64 2.71
N VAL A 40 -2.83 -18.08 2.53
CA VAL A 40 -3.03 -16.84 1.76
C VAL A 40 -2.66 -15.64 2.61
N ASN A 41 -1.79 -14.80 2.05
CA ASN A 41 -1.30 -13.57 2.69
C ASN A 41 -1.48 -12.31 1.84
N LEU A 42 -1.90 -12.47 0.59
CA LEU A 42 -2.14 -11.36 -0.33
C LEU A 42 -3.42 -11.59 -1.12
N ILE A 43 -4.32 -10.61 -1.10
CA ILE A 43 -5.50 -10.57 -1.97
C ILE A 43 -5.44 -9.26 -2.74
N VAL A 44 -5.44 -9.32 -4.07
CA VAL A 44 -5.16 -8.15 -4.92
C VAL A 44 -6.25 -7.95 -5.97
N TRP A 45 -6.67 -6.70 -6.12
CA TRP A 45 -7.53 -6.23 -7.20
C TRP A 45 -6.74 -5.30 -8.11
N ARG A 46 -6.51 -5.75 -9.35
CA ARG A 46 -5.85 -4.97 -10.41
C ARG A 46 -6.89 -4.12 -11.14
N ARG A 47 -7.15 -2.90 -10.66
CA ARG A 47 -8.16 -1.99 -11.27
C ARG A 47 -7.74 -1.46 -12.64
N GLY A 48 -6.43 -1.39 -12.88
CA GLY A 48 -5.88 -0.68 -14.02
C GLY A 48 -5.90 0.84 -13.82
N ALA A 49 -5.69 1.58 -14.91
CA ALA A 49 -5.55 3.02 -14.87
C ALA A 49 -6.82 3.71 -14.35
N LEU A 50 -6.65 4.59 -13.37
CA LEU A 50 -7.70 5.42 -12.81
C LEU A 50 -7.77 6.79 -13.52
N GLU A 51 -8.96 7.40 -13.52
CA GLU A 51 -9.14 8.77 -14.00
C GLU A 51 -8.72 9.77 -12.91
N GLY A 52 -7.97 10.80 -13.31
CA GLY A 52 -7.54 11.89 -12.43
C GLY A 52 -6.04 12.09 -12.38
N ASP A 53 -5.61 13.29 -11.96
CA ASP A 53 -4.19 13.64 -11.80
C ASP A 53 -3.71 13.39 -10.37
N PHE A 54 -3.45 12.12 -10.06
CA PHE A 54 -2.96 11.70 -8.74
C PHE A 54 -1.54 12.19 -8.44
N ASN A 55 -0.72 12.41 -9.47
CA ASN A 55 0.63 12.93 -9.31
C ASN A 55 0.60 14.37 -8.80
N THR A 56 -0.21 15.23 -9.42
CA THR A 56 -0.40 16.62 -8.96
C THR A 56 -1.04 16.65 -7.57
N LEU A 57 -2.03 15.77 -7.29
CA LEU A 57 -2.61 15.66 -5.95
C LEU A 57 -1.56 15.26 -4.90
N ALA A 58 -0.69 14.28 -5.22
CA ALA A 58 0.40 13.87 -4.35
C ALA A 58 1.35 15.04 -4.05
N GLU A 59 1.66 15.87 -5.06
CA GLU A 59 2.46 17.08 -4.92
C GLU A 59 1.81 18.12 -4.00
N CYS A 60 0.52 18.42 -4.18
CA CYS A 60 -0.21 19.36 -3.34
C CYS A 60 -0.29 18.93 -1.88
N LEU A 61 -0.48 17.63 -1.62
CA LEU A 61 -0.54 17.11 -0.25
C LEU A 61 0.81 17.24 0.48
N SER A 62 1.92 17.35 -0.24
CA SER A 62 3.28 17.34 0.30
C SER A 62 3.98 18.69 0.10
N ASP A 63 3.27 19.78 0.47
CA ASP A 63 3.53 21.20 0.14
C ASP A 63 4.90 21.81 0.60
N SER A 64 5.92 20.99 0.90
CA SER A 64 7.32 21.40 0.82
C SER A 64 8.15 20.21 0.33
N SER A 65 9.18 20.47 -0.49
CA SER A 65 10.11 19.43 -0.97
C SER A 65 10.87 18.70 0.15
N SER A 66 10.62 19.08 1.41
CA SER A 66 11.28 18.63 2.63
C SER A 66 10.38 17.86 3.60
N GLU A 67 9.07 17.73 3.34
CA GLU A 67 8.13 17.17 4.34
C GLU A 67 7.18 16.14 3.73
N ASP A 68 7.18 14.93 4.30
CA ASP A 68 6.12 13.95 4.12
C ASP A 68 4.90 14.34 4.94
N LYS A 69 3.71 14.13 4.36
CA LYS A 69 2.46 14.31 5.09
C LYS A 69 1.71 13.00 5.13
N SER A 70 1.66 12.42 6.33
CA SER A 70 0.62 11.46 6.68
C SER A 70 -0.54 12.24 7.29
N ILE A 71 -1.69 12.23 6.63
CA ILE A 71 -2.91 12.69 7.29
C ILE A 71 -3.54 11.43 7.89
N SER A 72 -3.24 11.21 9.17
CA SER A 72 -3.89 10.19 9.97
C SER A 72 -5.26 10.74 10.38
N TYR A 73 -6.32 10.03 10.03
CA TYR A 73 -7.69 10.51 10.19
C TYR A 73 -8.50 9.69 11.22
N PRO A 74 -8.01 9.44 12.45
CA PRO A 74 -8.81 8.74 13.47
C PRO A 74 -10.09 9.53 13.85
N GLU A 75 -10.18 10.82 13.51
CA GLU A 75 -11.36 11.66 13.75
C GLU A 75 -12.45 11.59 12.66
N LEU A 76 -12.16 11.06 11.46
CA LEU A 76 -13.16 10.93 10.38
C LEU A 76 -14.12 9.77 10.62
N TYR A 77 -13.68 8.74 11.33
CA TYR A 77 -14.55 7.63 11.70
C TYR A 77 -15.57 8.03 12.79
N LEU A 78 -15.12 8.83 13.77
CA LEU A 78 -15.99 9.45 14.77
C LEU A 78 -16.90 10.54 14.19
N LYS A 79 -16.58 11.07 13.00
CA LYS A 79 -17.36 12.02 12.22
C LYS A 79 -17.76 11.46 10.85
N SER A 80 -18.18 10.20 10.75
CA SER A 80 -18.64 9.63 9.46
C SER A 80 -19.86 10.33 8.84
N THR A 81 -20.37 11.41 9.47
CA THR A 81 -21.31 12.39 8.90
C THR A 81 -20.66 13.64 8.29
N ASP A 82 -19.39 13.95 8.60
CA ASP A 82 -18.66 15.15 8.17
C ASP A 82 -17.37 14.78 7.42
N ILE A 83 -17.46 13.85 6.47
CA ILE A 83 -16.35 13.66 5.54
C ILE A 83 -16.16 14.98 4.80
N ILE A 84 -14.97 15.57 4.93
CA ILE A 84 -14.52 16.73 4.15
C ILE A 84 -14.91 16.45 2.70
N GLN A 85 -15.93 17.16 2.23
CA GLN A 85 -16.43 16.96 0.88
C GLN A 85 -15.34 17.43 -0.10
N PRO A 86 -15.32 16.94 -1.35
CA PRO A 86 -14.44 17.46 -2.38
C PRO A 86 -14.49 19.00 -2.53
N GLU A 87 -15.55 19.63 -2.03
CA GLU A 87 -15.80 21.07 -1.98
C GLU A 87 -15.03 21.79 -0.84
N ASP A 88 -14.80 21.09 0.29
CA ASP A 88 -14.06 21.60 1.46
C ASP A 88 -12.55 21.55 1.24
N LEU A 89 -12.10 20.59 0.43
CA LEU A 89 -10.79 20.66 -0.19
C LEU A 89 -10.93 21.62 -1.39
N SER A 90 -10.63 22.91 -1.21
CA SER A 90 -10.65 23.94 -2.27
C SER A 90 -9.61 23.71 -3.40
N LEU A 91 -9.65 22.52 -3.96
CA LEU A 91 -8.76 21.94 -4.92
C LEU A 91 -9.23 22.39 -6.29
N ARG A 92 -8.29 22.87 -7.11
CA ARG A 92 -8.57 23.27 -8.49
C ARG A 92 -9.33 22.15 -9.21
N SER A 93 -10.17 22.51 -10.18
CA SER A 93 -10.93 21.59 -11.04
C SER A 93 -10.12 20.40 -11.56
N ASP A 94 -8.81 20.59 -11.68
CA ASP A 94 -7.85 19.72 -12.36
C ASP A 94 -7.60 18.37 -11.67
N PHE A 95 -8.07 18.18 -10.43
CA PHE A 95 -7.88 16.92 -9.69
C PHE A 95 -9.12 16.44 -8.91
N SER A 96 -10.29 16.99 -9.24
CA SER A 96 -11.58 16.57 -8.67
C SER A 96 -11.84 15.06 -8.85
N ALA A 97 -11.47 14.49 -10.01
CA ALA A 97 -11.60 13.06 -10.27
C ALA A 97 -10.71 12.19 -9.35
N ALA A 98 -9.47 12.63 -9.09
CA ALA A 98 -8.55 11.91 -8.20
C ALA A 98 -9.07 11.88 -6.75
N CYS A 99 -9.55 13.02 -6.25
CA CYS A 99 -10.19 13.09 -4.94
C CYS A 99 -11.46 12.26 -4.86
N ALA A 100 -12.28 12.27 -5.91
CA ALA A 100 -13.50 11.46 -5.97
C ALA A 100 -13.20 9.96 -5.91
N ALA A 101 -12.14 9.49 -6.59
CA ALA A 101 -11.70 8.10 -6.54
C ALA A 101 -11.27 7.68 -5.12
N ILE A 102 -10.43 8.48 -4.46
CA ILE A 102 -9.98 8.21 -3.08
C ILE A 102 -11.17 8.20 -2.11
N TYR A 103 -12.07 9.18 -2.24
CA TYR A 103 -13.27 9.26 -1.41
C TYR A 103 -14.17 8.04 -1.62
N LYS A 104 -14.34 7.61 -2.87
CA LYS A 104 -15.12 6.40 -3.17
C LYS A 104 -14.53 5.18 -2.48
N ASP A 105 -13.20 4.98 -2.53
CA ASP A 105 -12.54 3.85 -1.87
C ASP A 105 -12.74 3.88 -0.35
N ILE A 106 -12.62 5.06 0.28
CA ILE A 106 -12.88 5.24 1.71
C ILE A 106 -14.33 4.89 2.05
N LYS A 107 -15.27 5.39 1.25
CA LYS A 107 -16.71 5.19 1.47
C LYS A 107 -17.10 3.72 1.29
N ASP A 108 -16.68 3.10 0.18
CA ASP A 108 -16.99 1.70 -0.11
C ASP A 108 -16.39 0.79 0.99
N LEU A 109 -15.16 1.06 1.45
CA LEU A 109 -14.56 0.34 2.56
C LEU A 109 -15.41 0.44 3.83
N ALA A 110 -15.85 1.65 4.19
CA ALA A 110 -16.68 1.87 5.38
C ALA A 110 -18.07 1.21 5.26
N GLU A 111 -18.65 1.17 4.05
CA GLU A 111 -19.95 0.52 3.80
C GLU A 111 -19.84 -1.01 3.82
N LEU A 112 -18.77 -1.58 3.28
CA LEU A 112 -18.55 -3.04 3.21
C LEU A 112 -18.03 -3.62 4.52
N ARG A 113 -17.30 -2.83 5.31
CA ARG A 113 -16.66 -3.26 6.57
C ARG A 113 -16.99 -2.30 7.73
N PRO A 114 -18.28 -2.11 8.07
CA PRO A 114 -18.68 -1.19 9.13
C PRO A 114 -18.23 -1.72 10.49
N GLY A 115 -17.41 -0.95 11.18
CA GLY A 115 -16.90 -1.26 12.52
C GLY A 115 -15.54 -1.95 12.52
N ASP A 116 -15.09 -2.45 11.37
CA ASP A 116 -13.82 -3.18 11.28
C ASP A 116 -12.63 -2.25 11.03
N VAL A 117 -12.84 -1.03 10.53
CA VAL A 117 -11.73 -0.12 10.27
C VAL A 117 -11.30 0.61 11.53
N GLU A 118 -10.10 0.31 12.03
CA GLU A 118 -9.56 0.96 13.23
C GLU A 118 -8.93 2.31 12.91
N MET A 119 -8.32 2.42 11.73
CA MET A 119 -7.56 3.59 11.33
C MET A 119 -7.56 3.76 9.82
N HIS A 120 -7.65 5.01 9.38
CA HIS A 120 -7.51 5.43 7.99
C HIS A 120 -6.36 6.43 7.88
N THR A 121 -5.45 6.20 6.95
CA THR A 121 -4.39 7.16 6.62
C THR A 121 -4.29 7.35 5.12
N LEU A 122 -4.35 8.60 4.66
CA LEU A 122 -3.86 8.96 3.33
C LEU A 122 -2.41 9.43 3.47
N ARG A 123 -1.50 8.78 2.76
CA ARG A 123 -0.06 9.05 2.82
C ARG A 123 0.42 9.58 1.46
N SER A 124 1.04 10.75 1.47
CA SER A 124 1.89 11.21 0.38
C SER A 124 3.35 11.10 0.84
N VAL A 125 4.07 10.12 0.30
CA VAL A 125 5.47 9.82 0.67
C VAL A 125 6.39 10.35 -0.42
N GLY A 126 7.17 11.38 -0.06
CA GLY A 126 8.24 11.96 -0.86
C GLY A 126 9.62 11.45 -0.42
N HIS A 127 10.69 12.08 -0.92
CA HIS A 127 12.07 11.63 -0.76
C HIS A 127 12.52 11.41 0.71
N HIS A 128 12.09 12.27 1.63
CA HIS A 128 12.53 12.22 3.03
C HIS A 128 11.90 11.10 3.84
N GLY A 129 10.69 10.66 3.48
CA GLY A 129 10.02 9.55 4.16
C GLY A 129 10.75 8.24 3.90
N TYR A 130 11.45 8.17 2.77
CA TYR A 130 12.39 7.11 2.45
C TYR A 130 13.80 7.33 3.04
N GLU A 131 14.06 8.36 3.83
CA GLU A 131 15.29 8.45 4.62
C GLU A 131 15.11 7.84 6.02
N GLU A 132 13.87 7.51 6.42
CA GLU A 132 13.58 6.76 7.65
C GLU A 132 14.05 5.30 7.51
N ALA A 133 14.87 4.85 8.46
CA ALA A 133 15.76 3.70 8.28
C ALA A 133 15.07 2.32 8.24
N ASP A 134 13.87 2.17 8.82
CA ASP A 134 13.27 0.85 9.07
C ASP A 134 12.30 0.38 7.98
N ILE A 135 11.91 1.25 7.03
CA ILE A 135 10.91 0.91 5.99
C ILE A 135 11.51 0.28 4.72
N HIS A 136 12.84 0.21 4.62
CA HIS A 136 13.57 -0.28 3.43
C HIS A 136 13.98 -1.74 3.51
N ASP A 137 13.87 -2.33 4.68
CA ASP A 137 14.07 -3.76 4.84
C ASP A 137 12.73 -4.47 4.69
N PHE A 138 12.75 -5.68 4.13
CA PHE A 138 11.55 -6.49 4.04
C PHE A 138 11.08 -6.83 5.44
N HIS A 139 9.83 -6.46 5.73
CA HIS A 139 9.19 -6.69 7.01
C HIS A 139 7.75 -7.15 6.79
N SER A 140 7.12 -7.58 7.88
CA SER A 140 5.70 -7.81 7.95
C SER A 140 5.07 -6.83 8.93
N ASP A 141 3.83 -6.41 8.64
CA ASP A 141 3.03 -5.64 9.57
C ASP A 141 2.59 -6.48 10.78
N GLN A 142 1.94 -5.85 11.76
CA GLN A 142 1.55 -6.46 13.04
C GLN A 142 0.33 -7.40 12.93
N ASP A 143 -0.69 -7.25 13.78
CA ASP A 143 -1.71 -8.27 14.07
C ASP A 143 -3.04 -8.10 13.33
N TYR A 144 -3.01 -7.46 12.16
CA TYR A 144 -4.21 -7.15 11.37
C TYR A 144 -4.08 -7.46 9.89
N TRP A 145 -5.22 -7.55 9.21
CA TRP A 145 -5.28 -7.36 7.76
C TRP A 145 -5.16 -5.87 7.48
N ARG A 146 -4.24 -5.50 6.59
CA ARG A 146 -4.08 -4.11 6.15
C ARG A 146 -4.61 -3.95 4.74
N PHE A 147 -5.55 -3.02 4.59
CA PHE A 147 -6.05 -2.54 3.31
C PHE A 147 -5.17 -1.44 2.78
N MET A 148 -4.84 -1.53 1.49
CA MET A 148 -3.96 -0.60 0.81
C MET A 148 -4.50 -0.30 -0.58
N ALA A 149 -4.40 0.95 -1.01
CA ALA A 149 -4.63 1.36 -2.39
C ALA A 149 -3.51 2.31 -2.85
N CYS A 150 -2.95 2.06 -4.04
CA CYS A 150 -1.91 2.88 -4.64
C CYS A 150 -2.49 3.72 -5.78
N TYR A 151 -2.25 5.04 -5.76
CA TYR A 151 -2.81 5.97 -6.74
C TYR A 151 -1.78 6.69 -7.60
N SER A 152 -0.55 6.80 -7.12
CA SER A 152 0.55 7.48 -7.83
C SER A 152 1.87 6.85 -7.42
N GLY A 153 2.76 6.70 -8.40
CA GLY A 153 4.08 6.09 -8.23
C GLY A 153 4.04 4.57 -8.09
N LEU A 154 5.21 3.96 -7.91
CA LEU A 154 5.28 2.53 -7.58
C LEU A 154 4.77 2.31 -6.16
N GLY A 155 3.83 1.37 -6.03
CA GLY A 155 3.31 0.89 -4.76
C GLY A 155 4.32 0.00 -4.03
N THR A 156 3.86 -0.61 -2.94
CA THR A 156 4.71 -1.40 -2.05
C THR A 156 5.51 -2.47 -2.81
N GLU A 157 6.79 -2.60 -2.47
CA GLU A 157 7.66 -3.65 -2.99
C GLU A 157 7.53 -4.88 -2.10
N TRP A 158 7.54 -6.08 -2.68
CA TRP A 158 7.35 -7.32 -1.95
C TRP A 158 8.07 -8.51 -2.61
N ILE A 159 8.25 -9.56 -1.83
CA ILE A 159 8.87 -10.83 -2.24
C ILE A 159 7.97 -12.00 -1.81
N LYS A 160 8.13 -13.15 -2.45
CA LYS A 160 7.43 -14.37 -2.03
C LYS A 160 8.05 -14.92 -0.75
N ASN A 161 7.23 -15.56 0.10
CA ASN A 161 7.73 -16.20 1.32
C ASN A 161 8.72 -17.33 1.05
N GLU A 162 8.58 -18.07 -0.05
CA GLU A 162 9.53 -19.12 -0.43
C GLU A 162 10.89 -18.58 -0.90
N ASP A 163 10.96 -17.30 -1.27
CA ASP A 163 12.15 -16.60 -1.75
C ASP A 163 12.76 -15.69 -0.67
N SER A 164 12.39 -15.89 0.60
CA SER A 164 12.84 -15.06 1.73
C SER A 164 13.62 -15.86 2.78
N ILE A 165 14.45 -15.13 3.54
CA ILE A 165 15.25 -15.63 4.65
C ILE A 165 14.90 -14.77 5.88
N LYS A 166 14.39 -15.38 6.95
CA LYS A 166 14.08 -14.65 8.19
C LYS A 166 15.36 -14.11 8.83
N ASP A 167 15.34 -12.87 9.30
CA ASP A 167 16.41 -12.28 10.08
C ASP A 167 16.35 -12.80 11.53
N ASP A 168 17.30 -13.64 11.91
CA ASP A 168 17.39 -14.20 13.26
C ASP A 168 17.74 -13.14 14.33
N THR A 169 18.16 -11.94 13.93
CA THR A 169 18.57 -10.86 14.83
C THR A 169 17.50 -9.79 15.04
N ARG A 170 16.54 -9.70 14.12
CA ARG A 170 15.46 -8.70 14.12
C ARG A 170 14.13 -9.40 13.86
N ASP A 171 13.28 -9.49 14.88
CA ASP A 171 11.98 -10.14 14.73
C ASP A 171 11.09 -9.37 13.75
N GLY A 172 10.38 -10.10 12.90
CA GLY A 172 9.55 -9.56 11.82
C GLY A 172 10.29 -9.02 10.58
N PHE A 173 11.62 -9.15 10.53
CA PHE A 173 12.42 -8.75 9.37
C PHE A 173 12.92 -9.95 8.55
N TYR A 174 13.10 -9.71 7.26
CA TYR A 174 13.44 -10.72 6.27
C TYR A 174 14.44 -10.15 5.26
N TYR A 175 15.21 -11.04 4.65
CA TYR A 175 16.07 -10.76 3.51
C TYR A 175 15.53 -11.49 2.28
N ALA A 176 15.70 -10.88 1.11
CA ALA A 176 15.49 -11.54 -0.16
C ALA A 176 16.62 -12.56 -0.41
N ALA A 177 16.28 -13.75 -0.91
CA ALA A 177 17.27 -14.68 -1.44
C ALA A 177 17.98 -14.08 -2.68
N GLU A 178 19.17 -14.57 -3.02
CA GLU A 178 20.03 -14.00 -4.09
C GLU A 178 19.32 -13.84 -5.44
N ASP A 179 18.46 -14.79 -5.81
CA ASP A 179 17.71 -14.81 -7.07
C ASP A 179 16.22 -14.49 -6.89
N ALA A 180 15.82 -13.94 -5.73
CA ALA A 180 14.43 -13.59 -5.48
C ALA A 180 13.97 -12.54 -6.50
N ALA A 181 12.75 -12.72 -7.03
CA ALA A 181 12.11 -11.70 -7.83
C ALA A 181 11.47 -10.65 -6.93
N HIS A 182 11.67 -9.38 -7.26
CA HIS A 182 11.11 -8.24 -6.53
C HIS A 182 9.86 -7.75 -7.27
N TYR A 183 8.73 -7.74 -6.58
CA TYR A 183 7.43 -7.38 -7.14
C TYR A 183 7.00 -6.03 -6.61
N HIS A 184 6.33 -5.23 -7.45
CA HIS A 184 5.77 -3.94 -7.06
C HIS A 184 4.30 -3.88 -7.40
N PHE A 185 3.50 -3.29 -6.49
CA PHE A 185 2.18 -2.81 -6.87
C PHE A 185 2.31 -1.60 -7.79
N GLN A 186 1.34 -1.44 -8.69
CA GLN A 186 1.28 -0.32 -9.63
C GLN A 186 0.11 0.60 -9.29
N GLU A 187 0.08 1.76 -9.94
CA GLU A 187 -1.03 2.71 -9.83
C GLU A 187 -2.37 2.02 -10.15
N GLY A 188 -3.37 2.27 -9.31
CA GLY A 188 -4.69 1.68 -9.39
C GLY A 188 -4.84 0.37 -8.62
N ASP A 189 -3.76 -0.30 -8.22
CA ASP A 189 -3.86 -1.53 -7.44
C ASP A 189 -4.46 -1.29 -6.05
N VAL A 190 -5.30 -2.23 -5.64
CA VAL A 190 -5.84 -2.34 -4.29
C VAL A 190 -5.47 -3.71 -3.75
N TRP A 191 -5.05 -3.79 -2.50
CA TRP A 191 -4.70 -5.07 -1.89
C TRP A 191 -5.01 -5.14 -0.40
N LEU A 192 -5.21 -6.37 0.05
CA LEU A 192 -5.20 -6.76 1.45
C LEU A 192 -3.98 -7.62 1.71
N GLN A 193 -3.23 -7.27 2.75
CA GLN A 193 -2.06 -8.01 3.20
C GLN A 193 -2.21 -8.45 4.65
N SER A 194 -1.79 -9.67 4.96
CA SER A 194 -1.74 -10.17 6.34
C SER A 194 -0.44 -9.78 7.03
N GLY A 195 -0.54 -9.31 8.27
CA GLY A 195 0.61 -9.15 9.14
C GLY A 195 1.03 -10.45 9.86
N GLU A 196 2.16 -10.42 10.56
CA GLU A 196 2.78 -11.57 11.25
C GLU A 196 2.03 -11.92 12.54
N GLY A 197 1.32 -10.95 13.14
CA GLY A 197 0.54 -11.17 14.35
C GLY A 197 -0.79 -11.90 14.12
N LEU A 198 -1.25 -12.02 12.87
CA LEU A 198 -2.42 -12.84 12.51
C LEU A 198 -2.08 -14.32 12.65
N THR A 199 -2.30 -14.84 13.86
CA THR A 199 -1.91 -16.19 14.27
C THR A 199 -2.43 -17.25 13.29
N GLY A 200 -1.52 -18.10 12.83
CA GLY A 200 -1.85 -19.20 11.92
C GLY A 200 -1.90 -18.81 10.46
N ARG A 201 -1.49 -17.59 10.09
CA ARG A 201 -1.33 -17.16 8.69
C ARG A 201 0.13 -16.87 8.36
N ALA A 202 0.49 -17.04 7.09
CA ALA A 202 1.79 -16.58 6.62
C ALA A 202 1.81 -15.03 6.56
N PRO A 203 2.92 -14.39 6.96
CA PRO A 203 3.05 -12.93 6.85
C PRO A 203 3.24 -12.50 5.39
N PHE A 204 2.77 -11.31 5.04
CA PHE A 204 3.12 -10.65 3.79
C PHE A 204 4.42 -9.84 3.94
N LEU A 205 5.41 -10.15 3.10
CA LEU A 205 6.77 -9.62 3.23
C LEU A 205 6.97 -8.47 2.26
N HIS A 206 7.18 -7.27 2.81
CA HIS A 206 7.13 -6.06 2.00
C HIS A 206 8.03 -4.95 2.53
N ARG A 207 8.27 -3.94 1.69
CA ARG A 207 9.02 -2.73 2.02
C ARG A 207 8.57 -1.54 1.17
N ALA A 208 9.02 -0.35 1.55
CA ALA A 208 8.99 0.78 0.65
C ALA A 208 10.00 0.56 -0.49
N PRO A 209 9.63 0.89 -1.75
CA PRO A 209 10.52 0.73 -2.89
C PRO A 209 11.65 1.75 -2.86
N ASP A 210 12.81 1.36 -3.37
CA ASP A 210 13.96 2.25 -3.49
C ASP A 210 13.68 3.42 -4.47
N ILE A 211 13.69 4.65 -3.97
CA ILE A 211 13.36 5.90 -4.70
C ILE A 211 14.34 6.31 -5.81
N THR A 212 15.52 5.71 -5.91
CA THR A 212 16.58 6.14 -6.84
C THR A 212 16.46 5.41 -8.17
N PHE A 213 15.36 5.65 -8.88
CA PHE A 213 15.04 4.94 -10.11
C PHE A 213 16.04 5.23 -11.25
N ASN A 214 16.55 6.47 -11.37
CA ASN A 214 17.75 6.84 -12.16
C ASN A 214 18.42 8.13 -11.64
N GLU A 215 19.71 8.30 -11.93
CA GLU A 215 20.44 9.57 -11.71
C GLU A 215 19.82 10.67 -12.61
N GLY A 216 19.12 11.65 -12.01
CA GLY A 216 18.46 12.76 -12.71
C GLY A 216 16.93 12.68 -12.77
N ASP A 217 16.31 11.57 -12.37
CA ASP A 217 14.85 11.50 -12.22
C ASP A 217 14.44 12.18 -10.91
N LYS A 218 13.33 12.94 -10.93
CA LYS A 218 12.74 13.45 -9.70
C LYS A 218 12.21 12.27 -8.87
N PRO A 219 12.38 12.26 -7.54
CA PRO A 219 11.76 11.26 -6.68
C PRO A 219 10.25 11.25 -6.97
N GLN A 220 9.72 10.11 -7.41
CA GLN A 220 8.28 9.97 -7.58
C GLN A 220 7.64 9.94 -6.19
N LYS A 221 6.68 10.85 -5.97
CA LYS A 221 5.86 10.82 -4.75
C LYS A 221 4.89 9.65 -4.87
N ARG A 222 4.69 8.95 -3.75
CA ARG A 222 3.68 7.91 -3.65
C ARG A 222 2.45 8.43 -2.97
N LEU A 223 1.30 8.34 -3.63
CA LEU A 223 0.02 8.55 -2.97
C LEU A 223 -0.62 7.21 -2.68
N MET A 224 -0.82 6.92 -1.39
CA MET A 224 -1.45 5.69 -0.94
C MET A 224 -2.52 5.96 0.09
N TYR A 225 -3.55 5.14 0.04
CA TYR A 225 -4.50 5.00 1.13
C TYR A 225 -4.21 3.71 1.89
N VAL A 226 -4.24 3.79 3.21
CA VAL A 226 -3.95 2.70 4.14
C VAL A 226 -5.09 2.64 5.16
N ALA A 227 -5.57 1.44 5.43
CA ALA A 227 -6.50 1.19 6.52
C ALA A 227 -6.18 -0.11 7.27
N ASP A 228 -6.15 -0.02 8.59
CA ASP A 228 -5.96 -1.17 9.48
C ASP A 228 -7.32 -1.75 9.83
N LEU A 229 -7.49 -3.06 9.61
CA LEU A 229 -8.75 -3.75 9.81
C LEU A 229 -8.67 -4.69 11.02
N ALA A 230 -9.59 -4.53 11.97
CA ALA A 230 -9.75 -5.36 13.17
C ALA A 230 -10.25 -6.79 12.91
N MET A 231 -10.33 -7.19 11.64
CA MET A 231 -10.93 -8.46 11.23
C MET A 231 -10.13 -9.65 11.74
N SER A 232 -10.83 -10.67 12.26
CA SER A 232 -10.27 -11.95 12.71
C SER A 232 -10.18 -13.00 11.61
#